data_AF-A0A2V5ZTM1-F1
#
_entry.id   AF-A0A2V5ZTM1-F1
#
_cell.length_a   1.000
_cell.length_b   1.000
_cell.length_c   1.000
_cell.angle_alpha   90.00
_cell.angle_beta   90.00
_cell.angle_gamma   90.00
#
_symmetry.space_group_name_H-M   'P 1'
#
loop_
_entity.id
_entity.type
_entity.pdbx_description
1 polymer ?
#
loop_
_entity_poly.entity_id
_entity_poly.type
_entity_poly.pdbx_seq_one_letter_code
_entity_poly.pdbx_strand_id
1 'polypeptide(L)'
;MLLELAREIRGVERKRSKKLSTAQYKAIFDKWEAASLPFLRAGHDYFTELLAKLNCVTVPKGETLGAAFERAKVKPPPAKVLLIGNDGLRLLASLCRELQEMAGDQPFMLCQMNVAKLFGHSDHKNISNWIRALKTLGLLKLAEAAIPNARAARYFYVE
;
A
#
# COMPACT_ATOMS: atom_id res chain seq x y z
N MET A 1 -0.93 -13.90 14.64
CA MET A 1 -1.31 -14.33 13.27
C MET A 1 -0.10 -14.22 12.36
N LEU A 2 0.22 -15.26 11.57
CA LEU A 2 1.42 -15.29 10.73
C LEU A 2 1.47 -14.17 9.67
N LEU A 3 0.32 -13.75 9.15
CA LEU A 3 0.26 -12.65 8.19
C LEU A 3 0.75 -11.33 8.80
N GLU A 4 0.41 -11.04 10.06
CA GLU A 4 0.89 -9.82 10.74
C GLU A 4 2.39 -9.89 11.03
N LEU A 5 2.92 -11.06 11.39
CA LEU A 5 4.36 -11.25 11.51
C LEU A 5 5.07 -11.02 10.17
N ALA A 6 4.53 -11.55 9.08
CA ALA A 6 5.06 -11.32 7.74
C ALA A 6 5.06 -9.83 7.37
N ARG A 7 4.00 -9.08 7.73
CA ARG A 7 3.92 -7.63 7.51
C ARG A 7 4.94 -6.84 8.31
N GLU A 8 5.23 -7.24 9.55
CA GLU A 8 6.28 -6.66 10.38
C GLU A 8 7.67 -6.90 9.77
N ILE A 9 7.95 -8.14 9.36
CA ILE A 9 9.21 -8.51 8.71
C ILE A 9 9.43 -7.64 7.48
N ARG A 10 8.44 -7.53 6.59
CA ARG A 10 8.53 -6.65 5.41
C ARG A 10 8.71 -5.18 5.78
N GLY A 11 8.12 -4.71 6.88
CA GLY A 11 8.31 -3.35 7.39
C GLY A 11 9.77 -3.09 7.79
N VAL A 12 10.39 -4.05 8.47
CA VAL A 12 11.81 -3.98 8.86
C VAL A 12 12.74 -4.02 7.65
N GLU A 13 12.48 -4.92 6.69
CA GLU A 13 13.28 -5.03 5.46
C GLU A 13 13.29 -3.73 4.65
N ARG A 14 12.12 -3.08 4.54
CA ARG A 14 11.99 -1.79 3.85
C ARG A 14 12.77 -0.69 4.54
N LYS A 15 12.64 -0.56 5.87
CA LYS A 15 13.42 0.41 6.66
C LYS A 15 14.93 0.22 6.51
N ARG A 16 15.37 -1.03 6.37
CA ARG A 16 16.79 -1.38 6.18
C ARG A 16 17.24 -1.37 4.72
N SER A 17 16.32 -1.16 3.77
CA SER A 17 16.55 -1.34 2.32
C SER A 17 17.24 -2.66 1.98
N LYS A 18 16.97 -3.72 2.75
CA LYS A 18 17.65 -5.02 2.64
C LYS A 18 16.74 -6.14 3.12
N LYS A 19 16.63 -7.20 2.31
CA LYS A 19 15.94 -8.44 2.70
C LYS A 19 16.72 -9.17 3.80
N LEU A 20 15.99 -9.73 4.76
CA LEU A 20 16.59 -10.60 5.76
C LEU A 20 16.97 -11.94 5.13
N SER A 21 17.97 -12.60 5.71
CA SER A 21 18.36 -13.96 5.33
C SER A 21 17.40 -15.00 5.89
N THR A 22 17.42 -16.22 5.33
CA THR A 22 16.63 -17.36 5.82
C THR A 22 16.89 -17.64 7.30
N ALA A 23 18.15 -17.55 7.75
CA ALA A 23 18.52 -17.70 9.16
C ALA A 23 17.85 -16.65 10.06
N GLN A 24 17.75 -15.40 9.59
CA GLN A 24 17.06 -14.34 10.31
C GLN A 24 15.54 -14.54 10.32
N TYR A 25 14.94 -15.01 9.23
CA TYR A 25 13.52 -15.40 9.24
C TYR A 25 13.24 -16.50 10.26
N LYS A 26 14.09 -17.53 10.32
CA LYS A 26 13.96 -18.63 11.28
C LYS A 26 14.09 -18.13 12.73
N ALA A 27 15.08 -17.30 13.03
CA ALA A 27 15.26 -16.73 14.36
C ALA A 27 14.07 -15.84 14.81
N ILE A 28 13.44 -15.10 13.89
CA ILE A 28 12.22 -14.34 14.19
C ILE A 28 11.04 -15.28 14.42
N PHE A 29 10.89 -16.29 13.57
CA PHE A 29 9.84 -17.29 13.69
C PHE A 29 9.92 -18.05 15.01
N ASP A 30 11.09 -18.51 15.43
CA ASP A 30 11.26 -19.27 16.68
C ASP A 30 10.79 -18.48 17.91
N LYS A 31 11.06 -17.17 17.94
CA LYS A 31 10.54 -16.28 18.99
C LYS A 31 9.03 -16.15 18.95
N TRP A 32 8.45 -16.04 17.75
CA TRP A 32 7.01 -15.97 17.57
C TRP A 32 6.32 -17.29 17.94
N GLU A 33 6.91 -18.42 17.55
CA GLU A 33 6.43 -19.78 17.83
C GLU A 33 6.43 -20.05 19.33
N ALA A 34 7.52 -19.72 20.03
CA ALA A 34 7.60 -19.85 21.49
C ALA A 34 6.49 -19.06 22.21
N ALA A 35 6.21 -17.84 21.75
CA ALA A 35 5.13 -17.01 22.31
C ALA A 35 3.72 -17.48 21.91
N SER A 36 3.59 -18.19 20.80
CA SER A 36 2.29 -18.61 20.24
C SER A 36 1.96 -20.07 20.53
N LEU A 37 2.88 -20.83 21.13
CA LEU A 37 2.82 -22.28 21.33
C LEU A 37 1.47 -22.80 21.86
N PRO A 38 0.80 -22.16 22.83
CA PRO A 38 -0.50 -22.63 23.34
C PRO A 38 -1.63 -22.63 22.29
N PHE A 39 -1.46 -21.90 21.19
CA PHE A 39 -2.45 -21.71 20.15
C PHE A 39 -2.12 -22.48 18.86
N LEU A 40 -0.98 -23.17 18.81
CA LEU A 40 -0.51 -23.88 17.62
C LEU A 40 -0.99 -25.33 17.62
N ARG A 41 -1.22 -25.86 16.42
CA ARG A 41 -1.51 -27.28 16.23
C ARG A 41 -0.20 -28.06 16.19
N ALA A 42 -0.12 -29.12 16.97
CA ALA A 42 1.02 -30.03 16.94
C ALA A 42 1.21 -30.62 15.53
N GLY A 43 2.46 -30.70 15.07
CA GLY A 43 2.83 -31.30 13.78
C GLY A 43 2.55 -30.45 12.54
N HIS A 44 2.04 -29.21 12.68
CA HIS A 44 1.82 -28.32 11.54
C HIS A 44 3.05 -27.45 11.25
N ASP A 45 3.47 -27.39 9.99
CA ASP A 45 4.62 -26.59 9.56
C ASP A 45 4.24 -25.11 9.34
N TYR A 46 4.22 -24.36 10.45
CA TYR A 46 3.96 -22.92 10.44
C TYR A 46 5.12 -22.10 9.85
N PHE A 47 6.34 -22.63 9.78
CA PHE A 47 7.47 -21.90 9.23
C PHE A 47 7.36 -21.79 7.71
N THR A 48 7.04 -22.89 7.02
CA THR A 48 6.75 -22.87 5.59
C THR A 48 5.56 -21.95 5.27
N GLU A 49 4.53 -21.96 6.12
CA GLU A 49 3.40 -21.03 5.96
C GLU A 49 3.85 -19.57 6.08
N LEU A 50 4.71 -19.22 7.06
CA LEU A 50 5.29 -17.88 7.16
C LEU A 50 6.01 -17.47 5.88
N LEU A 51 6.87 -18.34 5.34
CA LEU A 51 7.61 -18.07 4.10
C LEU A 51 6.67 -17.82 2.92
N ALA A 52 5.59 -18.60 2.81
CA ALA A 52 4.55 -18.36 1.81
C ALA A 52 3.87 -17.00 2.03
N LYS A 53 3.49 -16.66 3.27
CA LYS A 53 2.85 -15.37 3.60
C LYS A 53 3.76 -14.18 3.32
N LEU A 54 5.07 -14.29 3.46
CA LEU A 54 6.02 -13.22 3.10
C LEU A 54 5.88 -12.78 1.63
N ASN A 55 5.51 -13.68 0.73
CA ASN A 55 5.25 -13.36 -0.69
C ASN A 55 3.85 -12.79 -0.93
N CYS A 56 2.91 -13.01 -0.01
CA CYS A 56 1.55 -12.45 -0.08
C CYS A 56 1.45 -11.03 0.49
N VAL A 57 2.46 -10.55 1.22
CA VAL A 57 2.45 -9.20 1.80
C VAL A 57 2.61 -8.16 0.68
N THR A 58 1.50 -7.48 0.39
CA THR A 58 1.46 -6.36 -0.56
C THR A 58 1.73 -5.02 0.12
N VAL A 59 1.44 -4.91 1.43
CA VAL A 59 1.58 -3.68 2.21
C VAL A 59 2.29 -3.99 3.53
N PRO A 60 3.57 -3.60 3.67
CA PRO A 60 4.31 -3.71 4.92
C PRO A 60 3.60 -2.99 6.08
N LYS A 61 3.87 -3.40 7.32
CA LYS A 61 3.32 -2.70 8.48
C LYS A 61 3.90 -1.28 8.58
N GLY A 62 3.03 -0.30 8.85
CA GLY A 62 3.36 1.13 8.85
C GLY A 62 3.15 1.84 7.50
N GLU A 63 3.03 1.10 6.40
CA GLU A 63 2.76 1.65 5.06
C GLU A 63 1.25 1.70 4.77
N THR A 64 0.49 2.40 5.60
CA THR A 64 -0.97 2.52 5.41
C THR A 64 -1.32 3.63 4.43
N LEU A 65 -2.55 3.62 3.90
CA LEU A 65 -3.07 4.72 3.08
C LEU A 65 -2.98 6.08 3.82
N GLY A 66 -3.18 6.08 5.15
CA GLY A 66 -3.01 7.29 5.97
C GLY A 66 -1.56 7.75 6.07
N ALA A 67 -0.60 6.83 6.25
CA ALA A 67 0.82 7.16 6.26
C ALA A 67 1.29 7.74 4.92
N ALA A 68 0.81 7.18 3.80
CA ALA A 68 1.04 7.71 2.46
C ALA A 68 0.48 9.13 2.31
N PHE A 69 -0.71 9.37 2.86
CA PHE A 69 -1.37 10.67 2.82
C PHE A 69 -0.60 11.75 3.61
N GLU A 70 -0.09 11.42 4.80
CA GLU A 70 0.75 12.37 5.55
C GLU A 70 2.05 12.70 4.81
N ARG A 71 2.69 11.73 4.15
CA ARG A 71 3.86 12.01 3.29
C ARG A 71 3.50 12.90 2.10
N ALA A 72 2.35 12.65 1.48
CA ALA A 72 1.87 13.41 0.33
C ALA A 72 1.61 14.89 0.64
N LYS A 73 1.26 15.24 1.88
CA LYS A 73 1.06 16.64 2.31
C LYS A 73 2.35 17.44 2.38
N VAL A 74 3.48 16.79 2.66
CA VAL A 74 4.75 17.47 2.93
C VAL A 74 5.64 17.55 1.69
N LYS A 75 5.58 16.54 0.81
CA LYS A 75 6.35 16.55 -0.44
C LYS A 75 5.75 17.52 -1.47
N PRO A 76 6.57 18.16 -2.32
CA PRO A 76 6.08 19.05 -3.36
C PRO A 76 5.17 18.30 -4.35
N PRO A 77 4.11 18.95 -4.85
CA PRO A 77 3.21 18.32 -5.80
C PRO A 77 3.89 18.04 -7.16
N PRO A 78 3.43 17.02 -7.89
CA PRO A 78 3.92 16.69 -9.23
C PRO A 78 3.87 17.87 -10.21
N ALA A 79 4.83 17.95 -11.13
CA ALA A 79 4.99 19.11 -12.01
C ALA A 79 3.74 19.34 -12.89
N LYS A 80 3.13 18.24 -13.36
CA LYS A 80 1.95 18.26 -14.24
C LYS A 80 0.68 18.84 -13.58
N VAL A 81 0.65 19.00 -12.25
CA VAL A 81 -0.50 19.60 -11.51
C VAL A 81 -0.19 20.97 -10.90
N LEU A 82 1.02 21.50 -11.07
CA LEU A 82 1.41 22.80 -10.51
C LEU A 82 0.51 23.94 -11.00
N LEU A 83 0.09 23.90 -12.27
CA LEU A 83 -0.77 24.92 -12.88
C LEU A 83 -2.26 24.79 -12.49
N ILE A 84 -2.65 23.70 -11.82
CA ILE A 84 -4.06 23.48 -11.47
C ILE A 84 -4.40 24.14 -10.15
N GLY A 85 -5.32 25.12 -10.13
CA GLY A 85 -5.73 25.82 -8.91
C GLY A 85 -6.49 25.01 -7.86
N ASN A 86 -6.61 23.69 -8.02
CA ASN A 86 -7.30 22.81 -7.06
C ASN A 86 -6.29 22.05 -6.19
N ASP A 87 -6.15 22.46 -4.94
CA ASP A 87 -5.20 21.86 -4.00
C ASP A 87 -5.53 20.41 -3.63
N GLY A 88 -6.82 20.04 -3.64
CA GLY A 88 -7.24 18.66 -3.43
C GLY A 88 -6.76 17.73 -4.54
N LEU A 89 -6.85 18.18 -5.81
CA LEU A 89 -6.31 17.43 -6.95
C LEU A 89 -4.78 17.34 -6.89
N ARG A 90 -4.09 18.43 -6.53
CA ARG A 90 -2.62 18.42 -6.34
C ARG A 90 -2.21 17.41 -5.27
N LEU A 91 -2.90 17.40 -4.13
CA LEU A 91 -2.65 16.47 -3.05
C LEU A 91 -2.98 15.03 -3.44
N LEU A 92 -4.05 14.80 -4.22
CA LEU A 92 -4.36 13.47 -4.76
C LEU A 92 -3.25 12.98 -5.69
N ALA A 93 -2.69 13.85 -6.54
CA ALA A 93 -1.56 13.50 -7.39
C ALA A 93 -0.33 13.11 -6.56
N SER A 94 -0.01 13.88 -5.50
CA SER A 94 1.05 13.53 -4.55
C SER A 94 0.79 12.18 -3.86
N LEU A 95 -0.45 11.93 -3.43
CA LEU A 95 -0.84 10.66 -2.81
C LEU A 95 -0.65 9.49 -3.78
N CYS A 96 -1.01 9.65 -5.06
CA CYS A 96 -0.81 8.61 -6.06
C CYS A 96 0.67 8.29 -6.27
N ARG A 97 1.55 9.29 -6.24
CA ARG A 97 3.01 9.08 -6.28
C ARG A 97 3.49 8.28 -5.07
N GLU A 98 3.07 8.63 -3.86
CA GLU A 98 3.41 7.87 -2.65
C GLU A 98 2.92 6.43 -2.69
N LEU A 99 1.71 6.20 -3.20
CA LEU A 99 1.15 4.85 -3.35
C LEU A 99 1.92 4.02 -4.39
N GLN A 100 2.41 4.64 -5.47
CA GLN A 100 3.29 3.96 -6.42
C GLN A 100 4.66 3.63 -5.80
N GLU A 101 5.28 4.57 -5.08
CA GLU A 101 6.52 4.32 -4.34
C GLU A 101 6.34 3.16 -3.34
N MET A 102 5.17 3.07 -2.70
CA MET A 102 4.82 1.96 -1.82
C MET A 102 4.71 0.62 -2.54
N ALA A 103 4.06 0.61 -3.70
CA ALA A 103 3.80 -0.59 -4.49
C ALA A 103 5.01 -1.05 -5.32
N GLY A 104 6.03 -0.20 -5.50
CA GLY A 104 7.18 -0.49 -6.34
C GLY A 104 6.77 -0.59 -7.81
N ASP A 105 7.13 -1.69 -8.48
CA ASP A 105 6.77 -1.94 -9.89
C ASP A 105 5.34 -2.47 -10.08
N GLN A 106 4.61 -2.72 -8.99
CA GLN A 106 3.25 -3.23 -9.03
C GLN A 106 2.23 -2.09 -9.09
N PRO A 107 1.05 -2.30 -9.71
CA PRO A 107 0.01 -1.29 -9.73
C PRO A 107 -0.62 -1.16 -8.33
N PHE A 108 -0.84 0.08 -7.89
CA PHE A 108 -1.47 0.33 -6.59
C PHE A 108 -2.99 0.37 -6.71
N MET A 109 -3.66 0.00 -5.61
CA MET A 109 -5.11 0.04 -5.52
C MET A 109 -5.57 1.42 -5.05
N LEU A 110 -6.57 2.00 -5.72
CA LEU A 110 -7.16 3.27 -5.33
C LEU A 110 -8.66 3.11 -5.04
N CYS A 111 -9.00 2.89 -3.77
CA CYS A 111 -10.39 2.84 -3.32
C CYS A 111 -10.93 4.26 -3.12
N GLN A 112 -11.83 4.70 -4.01
CA GLN A 112 -12.35 6.07 -4.01
C GLN A 112 -13.04 6.45 -2.69
N MET A 113 -13.75 5.51 -2.05
CA MET A 113 -14.41 5.76 -0.76
C MET A 113 -13.42 5.98 0.37
N ASN A 114 -12.32 5.23 0.42
CA ASN A 114 -11.30 5.42 1.44
C ASN A 114 -10.53 6.73 1.23
N VAL A 115 -10.27 7.09 -0.03
CA VAL A 115 -9.68 8.39 -0.38
C VAL A 115 -10.64 9.52 -0.01
N ALA A 116 -11.93 9.44 -0.35
CA ALA A 116 -12.91 10.45 0.02
C ALA A 116 -12.91 10.72 1.54
N LYS A 117 -12.88 9.66 2.36
CA LYS A 117 -12.77 9.78 3.82
C LYS A 117 -11.51 10.51 4.27
N LEU A 118 -10.35 10.24 3.65
CA LEU A 118 -9.11 10.96 3.96
C LEU A 118 -9.17 12.45 3.64
N PHE A 119 -9.88 12.80 2.57
CA PHE A 119 -10.08 14.19 2.15
C PHE A 119 -11.27 14.86 2.86
N GLY A 120 -11.88 14.20 3.86
CA GLY A 120 -13.02 14.74 4.60
C GLY A 120 -14.30 14.86 3.78
N HIS A 121 -14.40 14.14 2.65
CA HIS A 121 -15.58 14.15 1.80
C HIS A 121 -16.55 13.03 2.18
N SER A 122 -17.85 13.36 2.21
CA SER A 122 -18.93 12.39 2.44
C SER A 122 -19.25 11.54 1.21
N ASP A 123 -18.85 11.98 0.01
CA ASP A 123 -19.04 11.25 -1.25
C ASP A 123 -17.74 11.05 -2.05
N HIS A 124 -17.79 10.13 -3.02
CA HIS A 124 -16.68 9.81 -3.90
C HIS A 124 -16.73 10.54 -5.25
N LYS A 125 -17.72 11.42 -5.50
CA LYS A 125 -17.92 12.04 -6.82
C LYS A 125 -16.78 12.99 -7.18
N ASN A 126 -16.35 13.79 -6.20
CA ASN A 126 -15.20 14.67 -6.36
C ASN A 126 -13.92 13.88 -6.65
N ILE A 127 -13.69 12.79 -5.92
CA ILE A 127 -12.54 11.89 -6.12
C ILE A 127 -12.58 11.24 -7.51
N SER A 128 -13.75 10.80 -7.97
CA SER A 128 -13.93 10.26 -9.32
C SER A 128 -13.53 11.27 -10.40
N ASN A 129 -13.97 12.52 -10.26
CA ASN A 129 -13.63 13.59 -11.20
C ASN A 129 -12.12 13.89 -11.18
N TRP A 130 -11.51 13.92 -9.99
CA TRP A 130 -10.07 14.11 -9.86
C TRP A 130 -9.26 12.99 -10.49
N ILE A 131 -9.64 11.72 -10.29
CA ILE A 131 -8.99 10.58 -10.94
C ILE A 131 -9.08 10.71 -12.46
N ARG A 132 -10.25 11.10 -13.00
CA ARG A 132 -10.39 11.34 -14.45
C ARG A 132 -9.47 12.45 -14.93
N ALA A 133 -9.37 13.57 -14.19
CA ALA A 133 -8.45 14.65 -14.50
C ALA A 133 -6.98 14.18 -14.50
N LEU A 134 -6.55 13.43 -13.50
CA LEU A 134 -5.18 12.89 -13.45
C LEU A 134 -4.88 11.92 -14.59
N LYS A 135 -5.87 11.14 -15.04
CA LYS A 135 -5.73 10.31 -16.26
C LYS A 135 -5.57 11.19 -17.51
N THR A 136 -6.36 12.24 -17.66
CA THR A 136 -6.26 13.19 -18.79
C THR A 136 -4.90 13.89 -18.81
N LEU A 137 -4.37 14.24 -17.64
CA LEU A 137 -3.02 14.82 -17.49
C LEU A 137 -1.89 13.78 -17.68
N GLY A 138 -2.22 12.51 -17.94
CA GLY A 138 -1.23 11.46 -18.14
C GLY A 138 -0.41 11.13 -16.89
N LEU A 139 -0.97 11.36 -15.69
CA LEU A 139 -0.37 10.98 -14.40
C LEU A 139 -0.83 9.61 -13.91
N LEU A 140 -1.98 9.13 -14.39
CA LEU A 140 -2.51 7.81 -14.03
C LEU A 140 -2.78 6.97 -15.28
N LYS A 141 -2.23 5.76 -15.29
CA LYS A 141 -2.56 4.72 -16.27
C LYS A 141 -3.35 3.61 -15.60
N LEU A 142 -4.49 3.23 -16.18
CA LEU A 142 -5.30 2.12 -15.66
C LEU A 142 -4.55 0.81 -15.89
N ALA A 143 -4.32 0.05 -14.82
CA ALA A 143 -3.74 -1.29 -14.87
C ALA A 143 -4.83 -2.36 -14.86
N GLU A 144 -5.79 -2.23 -13.94
CA GLU A 144 -6.93 -3.14 -13.81
C GLU A 144 -8.20 -2.34 -13.54
N ALA A 145 -9.26 -2.64 -14.29
CA ALA A 145 -10.58 -2.06 -14.03
C ALA A 145 -11.14 -2.49 -12.67
N ALA A 146 -11.97 -1.63 -12.09
CA ALA A 146 -12.75 -1.99 -10.91
C ALA A 146 -13.76 -3.08 -11.28
N ILE A 147 -13.94 -4.04 -10.38
CA ILE A 147 -15.04 -5.01 -10.45
C ILE A 147 -16.07 -4.56 -9.41
N PRO A 148 -17.31 -4.23 -9.82
CA PRO A 148 -18.36 -3.80 -8.89
C PRO A 148 -18.50 -4.78 -7.71
N ASN A 149 -18.57 -4.24 -6.50
CA ASN A 149 -18.73 -5.00 -5.24
C ASN A 149 -17.63 -6.03 -4.91
N ALA A 150 -16.56 -6.12 -5.70
CA ALA A 150 -15.49 -7.09 -5.47
C ALA A 150 -14.11 -6.45 -5.33
N ARG A 151 -13.75 -5.51 -6.23
CA ARG A 151 -12.38 -5.00 -6.29
C ARG A 151 -12.31 -3.58 -6.82
N ALA A 152 -11.57 -2.71 -6.12
CA ALA A 152 -11.28 -1.37 -6.62
C ALA A 152 -10.31 -1.41 -7.82
N ALA A 153 -10.35 -0.37 -8.65
CA ALA A 153 -9.43 -0.25 -9.78
C ALA A 153 -7.98 -0.11 -9.30
N ARG A 154 -7.07 -0.61 -10.13
CA ARG A 154 -5.63 -0.46 -9.94
C ARG A 154 -5.01 0.42 -11.01
N TYR A 155 -4.03 1.21 -10.62
CA TYR A 155 -3.39 2.19 -11.48
C TYR A 155 -1.87 2.10 -11.36
N PHE A 156 -1.20 2.52 -12.42
CA PHE A 156 0.17 2.97 -12.36
C PHE A 156 0.20 4.48 -12.31
N TYR A 157 1.05 5.03 -11.46
CA TYR A 157 1.43 6.43 -11.50
C TYR A 157 2.53 6.61 -12.56
N VAL A 158 2.35 7.57 -13.46
CA VAL A 158 3.22 7.78 -14.61
C VAL A 158 3.67 9.24 -14.62
N GLU A 159 4.86 9.49 -14.09
CA GLU A 159 5.55 10.77 -14.15
C GLU A 159 6.93 10.58 -14.75
#